data_AF-A0A7Y4QPN0-F1
#
_entry.id   AF-A0A7Y4QPN0-F1
#
_cell.length_a   1.000
_cell.length_b   1.000
_cell.length_c   1.000
_cell.angle_alpha   90.00
_cell.angle_beta   90.00
_cell.angle_gamma   90.00
#
_symmetry.space_group_name_H-M   'P 1'
#
loop_
_entity.id
_entity.type
_entity.pdbx_description
1 polymer ?
#
loop_
_entity_poly.entity_id
_entity_poly.type
_entity_poly.pdbx_seq_one_letter_code
_entity_poly.pdbx_strand_id
1 'polypeptide(L)'
;ALPSKKPGYTPTSFSSTAIIVSQLVLNKGLNKLRNPARTVVFQEHYVLMGAFWYEPEGTGDTYTQWHTYTASSSSEWSGTPREHFNNLHEQGGNLVFCDGHSEYKKNKQTSSLDFGLVDASGNDSPWQPTEAHSRAPYFYR
;
A
#
# COMPACT_ATOMS: atom_id res chain seq x y z
N ALA A 1 -2.17 -12.13 -8.95
CA ALA A 1 -2.51 -10.88 -9.67
C ALA A 1 -2.75 -11.18 -11.15
N LEU A 2 -3.60 -10.40 -11.83
CA LEU A 2 -3.76 -10.47 -13.30
C LEU A 2 -3.00 -9.29 -13.96
N PRO A 3 -2.55 -9.41 -15.23
CA PRO A 3 -1.87 -8.33 -15.95
C PRO A 3 -2.71 -7.05 -16.07
N SER A 4 -2.06 -5.89 -15.93
CA SER A 4 -2.68 -4.59 -16.17
C SER A 4 -3.09 -4.43 -17.62
N LYS A 5 -4.29 -3.89 -17.81
CA LYS A 5 -4.87 -3.59 -19.13
C LYS A 5 -4.59 -2.16 -19.60
N LYS A 6 -3.98 -1.30 -18.77
CA LYS A 6 -3.69 0.08 -19.16
C LYS A 6 -2.45 0.18 -20.04
N PRO A 7 -2.55 0.85 -21.20
CA PRO A 7 -1.39 1.17 -22.02
C PRO A 7 -0.29 1.85 -21.20
N GLY A 8 0.93 1.35 -21.31
CA GLY A 8 2.10 1.83 -20.56
C GLY A 8 2.34 1.14 -19.21
N TYR A 9 1.37 0.41 -18.67
CA TYR A 9 1.51 -0.37 -17.43
C TYR A 9 1.38 -1.88 -17.66
N THR A 10 1.09 -2.31 -18.87
CA THR A 10 1.08 -3.72 -19.24
C THR A 10 2.44 -4.36 -18.95
N PRO A 11 2.49 -5.50 -18.25
CA PRO A 11 3.73 -6.23 -18.03
C PRO A 11 4.45 -6.58 -19.32
N THR A 12 5.78 -6.65 -19.25
CA THR A 12 6.66 -7.08 -20.34
C THR A 12 7.48 -8.30 -19.90
N SER A 13 8.25 -8.89 -20.81
CA SER A 13 9.21 -9.95 -20.46
C SER A 13 10.35 -9.47 -19.55
N PHE A 14 10.60 -8.15 -19.47
CA PHE A 14 11.67 -7.56 -18.67
C PHE A 14 11.19 -6.95 -17.35
N SER A 15 9.92 -6.56 -17.27
CA SER A 15 9.33 -5.93 -16.09
C SER A 15 7.90 -6.42 -15.89
N SER A 16 7.68 -7.10 -14.77
CA SER A 16 6.40 -7.71 -14.41
C SER A 16 6.36 -7.90 -12.90
N THR A 17 5.67 -6.99 -12.20
CA THR A 17 5.63 -6.99 -10.73
C THR A 17 4.23 -6.65 -10.21
N ALA A 18 3.85 -7.31 -9.13
CA ALA A 18 2.68 -6.97 -8.33
C ALA A 18 3.14 -6.48 -6.94
N ILE A 19 4.41 -6.09 -6.80
CA ILE A 19 4.97 -5.56 -5.56
C ILE A 19 5.09 -4.05 -5.70
N ILE A 20 4.72 -3.33 -4.65
CA ILE A 20 4.89 -1.89 -4.52
C ILE A 20 5.68 -1.57 -3.25
N VAL A 21 6.38 -0.44 -3.25
CA VAL A 21 7.24 0.01 -2.15
C VAL A 21 6.59 1.13 -1.34
N SER A 22 6.92 1.22 -0.05
CA SER A 22 6.52 2.33 0.80
C SER A 22 7.18 3.64 0.40
N GLN A 23 6.41 4.63 -0.05
CA GLN A 23 6.98 5.95 -0.34
C GLN A 23 7.47 6.64 0.94
N LEU A 24 6.90 6.33 2.11
CA LEU A 24 7.41 6.80 3.40
C LEU A 24 8.89 6.43 3.54
N VAL A 25 9.24 5.18 3.22
CA VAL A 25 10.61 4.67 3.29
C VAL A 25 11.51 5.39 2.29
N LEU A 26 11.02 5.61 1.06
CA LEU A 26 11.75 6.35 0.02
C LEU A 26 12.01 7.81 0.44
N ASN A 27 11.03 8.46 1.09
CA ASN A 27 11.11 9.86 1.49
C ASN A 27 11.96 10.07 2.76
N LYS A 28 11.81 9.21 3.77
CA LYS A 28 12.48 9.37 5.07
C LYS A 28 13.84 8.69 5.15
N GLY A 29 14.03 7.62 4.39
CA GLY A 29 15.15 6.69 4.55
C GLY A 29 14.95 5.74 5.74
N LEU A 30 15.47 4.52 5.60
CA LEU A 30 15.33 3.45 6.61
C LEU A 30 15.91 3.86 7.97
N ASN A 31 16.98 4.67 7.99
CA ASN A 31 17.65 5.13 9.21
C ASN A 31 16.81 6.13 10.05
N LYS A 32 15.72 6.65 9.50
CA LYS A 32 14.85 7.62 10.18
C LYS A 32 13.55 7.00 10.67
N LEU A 33 13.25 5.75 10.33
CA LEU A 33 12.03 5.05 10.73
C LEU A 33 12.09 4.68 12.22
N ARG A 34 11.04 5.04 12.96
CA ARG A 34 10.98 4.81 14.42
C ARG A 34 10.72 3.37 14.82
N ASN A 35 10.10 2.55 13.95
CA ASN A 35 9.80 1.16 14.25
C ASN A 35 9.97 0.23 13.03
N PRO A 36 11.22 -0.12 12.68
CA PRO A 36 11.53 -0.98 11.55
C PRO A 36 10.80 -2.33 11.56
N ALA A 37 10.62 -2.93 12.74
CA ALA A 37 9.95 -4.21 12.91
C ALA A 37 8.41 -4.13 12.77
N ARG A 38 7.84 -2.95 12.54
CA ARG A 38 6.40 -2.81 12.25
C ARG A 38 6.11 -2.02 10.99
N THR A 39 7.10 -1.31 10.43
CA THR A 39 6.93 -0.56 9.19
C THR A 39 7.09 -1.45 7.97
N VAL A 40 5.99 -1.60 7.23
CA VAL A 40 5.94 -2.26 5.93
C VAL A 40 6.73 -1.45 4.90
N VAL A 41 7.64 -2.13 4.20
CA VAL A 41 8.43 -1.57 3.09
C VAL A 41 7.91 -2.05 1.74
N PHE A 42 7.44 -3.29 1.64
CA PHE A 42 6.82 -3.80 0.43
C PHE A 42 5.47 -4.45 0.73
N GLN A 43 4.53 -4.24 -0.18
CA GLN A 43 3.21 -4.86 -0.14
C GLN A 43 2.76 -5.31 -1.53
N GLU A 44 1.75 -6.17 -1.55
CA GLU A 44 1.23 -6.75 -2.78
C GLU A 44 0.10 -5.89 -3.36
N HIS A 45 0.23 -5.56 -4.64
CA HIS A 45 -0.78 -4.95 -5.48
C HIS A 45 -1.66 -6.01 -6.14
N TYR A 46 -2.95 -5.72 -6.33
CA TYR A 46 -3.88 -6.70 -6.91
C TYR A 46 -3.64 -7.01 -8.40
N VAL A 47 -2.93 -6.12 -9.10
CA VAL A 47 -2.61 -6.21 -10.54
C VAL A 47 -1.11 -6.30 -10.75
N LEU A 48 -0.74 -7.13 -11.72
CA LEU A 48 0.61 -7.29 -12.22
C LEU A 48 0.89 -6.19 -13.26
N MET A 49 1.91 -5.38 -13.04
CA MET A 49 2.23 -4.20 -13.85
C MET A 49 3.66 -4.25 -14.37
N GLY A 50 3.90 -3.58 -15.49
CA GLY A 50 5.25 -3.33 -16.03
C GLY A 50 5.96 -2.15 -15.36
N ALA A 51 5.27 -1.42 -14.47
CA ALA A 51 5.82 -0.33 -13.69
C ALA A 51 5.90 -0.72 -12.21
N PHE A 52 6.91 -0.17 -11.52
CA PHE A 52 7.05 -0.29 -10.08
C PHE A 52 6.47 0.94 -9.39
N TRP A 53 5.46 0.75 -8.55
CA TRP A 53 4.70 1.83 -7.90
C TRP A 53 5.05 1.93 -6.41
N TYR A 54 4.54 2.98 -5.77
CA TYR A 54 4.75 3.23 -4.36
C TYR A 54 3.48 3.68 -3.66
N GLU A 55 3.27 3.18 -2.45
CA GLU A 55 2.19 3.56 -1.52
C GLU A 55 2.65 3.27 -0.09
N PRO A 56 2.30 4.07 0.93
CA PRO A 56 1.42 5.24 0.89
C PRO A 56 1.99 6.40 0.08
N GLU A 57 1.16 7.09 -0.68
CA GLU A 57 1.48 8.31 -1.43
C GLU A 57 1.59 9.52 -0.51
N GLY A 58 2.69 10.27 -0.57
CA GLY A 58 2.85 11.46 0.27
C GLY A 58 4.00 12.38 -0.10
N THR A 59 4.02 13.55 0.54
CA THR A 59 5.06 14.57 0.44
C THR A 59 5.34 15.16 1.81
N GLY A 60 6.62 15.27 2.18
CA GLY A 60 7.02 15.76 3.50
C GLY A 60 6.63 14.79 4.62
N ASP A 61 5.72 15.24 5.49
CA ASP A 61 5.18 14.47 6.62
C ASP A 61 3.74 13.99 6.42
N THR A 62 3.11 14.33 5.29
CA THR A 62 1.71 14.00 5.01
C THR A 62 1.62 12.94 3.92
N TYR A 63 0.83 11.90 4.19
CA TYR A 63 0.61 10.74 3.34
C TYR A 63 -0.87 10.42 3.22
N THR A 64 -1.24 9.67 2.20
CA THR A 64 -2.56 9.08 1.97
C THR A 64 -2.38 7.65 1.45
N GLN A 65 -3.47 6.91 1.25
CA GLN A 65 -3.45 5.67 0.49
C GLN A 65 -2.49 4.57 0.99
N TRP A 66 -2.25 4.48 2.31
CA TRP A 66 -1.58 3.29 2.85
C TRP A 66 -2.37 2.00 2.54
N HIS A 67 -3.68 2.14 2.35
CA HIS A 67 -4.54 1.18 1.65
C HIS A 67 -5.42 1.92 0.64
N THR A 68 -5.94 1.20 -0.36
CA THR A 68 -6.75 1.81 -1.43
C THR A 68 -8.01 0.98 -1.69
N TYR A 69 -9.12 1.45 -1.14
CA TYR A 69 -10.45 0.91 -1.37
C TYR A 69 -11.26 1.81 -2.31
N THR A 70 -11.46 1.38 -3.56
CA THR A 70 -12.22 2.16 -4.54
C THR A 70 -13.00 1.28 -5.52
N ALA A 71 -14.07 1.84 -6.10
CA ALA A 71 -14.84 1.24 -7.19
C ALA A 71 -14.14 1.35 -8.55
N SER A 72 -13.21 2.29 -8.65
CA SER A 72 -12.56 2.65 -9.91
C SER A 72 -11.12 3.05 -9.65
N SER A 73 -10.19 2.34 -10.25
CA SER A 73 -8.97 2.99 -10.72
C SER A 73 -9.11 3.14 -12.22
N SER A 74 -9.06 4.37 -12.71
CA SER A 74 -9.11 4.70 -14.14
C SER A 74 -8.08 3.92 -14.98
N SER A 75 -7.15 3.23 -14.32
CA SER A 75 -6.04 2.49 -14.85
C SER A 75 -6.07 0.97 -14.69
N GLU A 76 -6.77 0.39 -13.73
CA GLU A 76 -6.66 -1.06 -13.50
C GLU A 76 -8.00 -1.77 -13.24
N TRP A 77 -9.06 -1.05 -12.84
CA TRP A 77 -10.35 -1.64 -12.49
C TRP A 77 -11.49 -0.63 -12.57
N SER A 78 -12.63 -1.07 -13.10
CA SER A 78 -13.91 -0.36 -12.98
C SER A 78 -14.96 -1.39 -12.60
N GLY A 79 -15.64 -1.21 -11.47
CA GLY A 79 -16.61 -2.17 -10.96
C GLY A 79 -16.99 -1.95 -9.50
N THR A 80 -17.29 -3.05 -8.80
CA THR A 80 -17.62 -3.00 -7.35
C THR A 80 -16.41 -2.52 -6.55
N PRO A 81 -16.61 -1.66 -5.53
CA PRO A 81 -15.56 -1.27 -4.60
C PRO A 81 -14.80 -2.47 -4.03
N ARG A 82 -13.48 -2.38 -4.00
CA ARG A 82 -12.59 -3.40 -3.45
C ARG A 82 -11.32 -2.78 -2.90
N GLU A 83 -10.62 -3.53 -2.06
CA GLU A 83 -9.25 -3.24 -1.70
C GLU A 83 -8.30 -3.55 -2.87
N HIS A 84 -7.29 -2.70 -3.08
CA HIS A 84 -6.29 -2.81 -4.13
C HIS A 84 -4.99 -3.43 -3.62
N PHE A 85 -4.70 -3.36 -2.33
CA PHE A 85 -3.48 -3.94 -1.76
C PHE A 85 -3.79 -5.14 -0.85
N ASN A 86 -2.85 -6.08 -0.72
CA ASN A 86 -2.93 -7.18 0.25
C ASN A 86 -4.29 -7.93 0.22
N ASN A 87 -4.80 -8.25 -0.97
CA ASN A 87 -6.10 -8.90 -1.12
C ASN A 87 -6.11 -10.17 -1.97
N LEU A 88 -4.97 -10.53 -2.58
CA LEU A 88 -4.88 -11.66 -3.51
C LEU A 88 -4.99 -13.02 -2.81
N HIS A 89 -4.72 -13.07 -1.51
CA HIS A 89 -4.64 -14.29 -0.72
C HIS A 89 -5.67 -14.24 0.41
N GLU A 90 -6.92 -14.63 0.13
CA GLU A 90 -8.04 -14.60 1.09
C GLU A 90 -8.28 -13.22 1.73
N GLN A 91 -8.27 -12.15 0.93
CA GLN A 91 -8.30 -10.76 1.42
C GLN A 91 -7.10 -10.40 2.31
N GLY A 92 -5.98 -11.10 2.13
CA GLY A 92 -4.69 -10.80 2.72
C GLY A 92 -3.57 -10.80 1.68
N GLY A 93 -2.39 -10.47 2.16
CA GLY A 93 -1.14 -10.48 1.40
C GLY A 93 0.07 -10.58 2.30
N ASN A 94 1.21 -10.86 1.70
CA ASN A 94 2.48 -10.85 2.42
C ASN A 94 3.02 -9.42 2.52
N LEU A 95 3.24 -8.98 3.74
CA LEU A 95 3.86 -7.71 4.07
C LEU A 95 5.34 -7.96 4.36
N VAL A 96 6.23 -7.20 3.74
CA VAL A 96 7.67 -7.23 4.04
C VAL A 96 8.01 -6.01 4.87
N PHE A 97 8.63 -6.22 6.01
CA PHE A 97 8.94 -5.20 7.00
C PHE A 97 10.39 -4.71 6.87
N CYS A 98 10.67 -3.56 7.48
CA CYS A 98 11.95 -2.87 7.32
C CYS A 98 13.15 -3.60 7.95
N ASP A 99 12.92 -4.44 8.96
CA ASP A 99 13.96 -5.32 9.53
C ASP A 99 14.18 -6.61 8.72
N GLY A 100 13.44 -6.80 7.62
CA GLY A 100 13.58 -7.91 6.69
C GLY A 100 12.67 -9.11 6.95
N HIS A 101 11.84 -9.12 8.00
CA HIS A 101 10.85 -10.19 8.16
C HIS A 101 9.65 -9.98 7.24
N SER A 102 8.84 -11.02 7.10
CA SER A 102 7.58 -10.98 6.36
C SER A 102 6.46 -11.64 7.15
N GLU A 103 5.26 -11.07 7.07
CA GLU A 103 4.07 -11.59 7.73
C GLU A 103 2.90 -11.62 6.73
N TYR A 104 2.15 -12.70 6.72
CA TYR A 104 0.83 -12.71 6.06
C TYR A 104 -0.18 -12.01 6.96
N LYS A 105 -0.89 -11.02 6.42
CA LYS A 105 -1.92 -10.30 7.16
C LYS A 105 -3.15 -10.05 6.30
N LYS A 106 -4.35 -10.21 6.90
CA LYS A 106 -5.60 -9.81 6.23
C LYS A 106 -5.70 -8.28 6.23
N ASN A 107 -6.20 -7.70 5.14
CA ASN A 107 -6.39 -6.25 5.02
C ASN A 107 -7.14 -5.66 6.23
N LYS A 108 -8.21 -6.32 6.69
CA LYS A 108 -9.00 -5.94 7.87
C LYS A 108 -8.25 -5.97 9.22
N GLN A 109 -7.04 -6.55 9.24
CA GLN A 109 -6.17 -6.58 10.42
C GLN A 109 -5.07 -5.54 10.34
N THR A 110 -4.90 -4.87 9.20
CA THR A 110 -3.90 -3.81 9.02
C THR A 110 -4.38 -2.47 9.59
N SER A 111 -3.43 -1.60 9.89
CA SER A 111 -3.70 -0.23 10.34
C SER A 111 -2.62 0.73 9.85
N SER A 112 -2.88 2.04 9.96
CA SER A 112 -1.92 3.08 9.55
C SER A 112 -0.55 2.91 10.23
N LEU A 113 -0.50 2.42 11.47
CA LEU A 113 0.76 2.19 12.18
C LEU A 113 1.65 1.11 11.54
N ASP A 114 1.06 0.13 10.85
CA ASP A 114 1.84 -0.86 10.08
C ASP A 114 2.60 -0.19 8.93
N PHE A 115 2.16 0.99 8.49
CA PHE A 115 2.82 1.79 7.47
C PHE A 115 3.62 2.95 8.04
N GLY A 116 3.83 2.99 9.37
CA GLY A 116 4.56 4.06 10.05
C GLY A 116 3.79 5.38 10.17
N LEU A 117 2.46 5.32 10.06
CA LEU A 117 1.59 6.49 9.97
C LEU A 117 0.56 6.55 11.11
N VAL A 118 0.13 7.77 11.43
CA VAL A 118 -0.97 8.06 12.37
C VAL A 118 -1.99 8.99 11.71
N ASP A 119 -3.23 8.99 12.21
CA ASP A 119 -4.26 9.92 11.76
C ASP A 119 -3.97 11.37 12.19
N ALA A 120 -4.86 12.30 11.80
CA ALA A 120 -4.73 13.71 12.15
C ALA A 120 -4.75 14.02 13.66
N SER A 121 -5.21 13.09 14.48
CA SER A 121 -5.21 13.18 15.94
C SER A 121 -4.02 12.47 16.58
N GLY A 122 -3.11 11.91 15.77
CA GLY A 122 -1.94 11.16 16.24
C GLY A 122 -2.25 9.71 16.65
N ASN A 123 -3.42 9.18 16.30
CA ASN A 123 -3.84 7.84 16.68
C ASN A 123 -3.61 6.81 15.58
N ASP A 124 -3.61 5.53 15.96
CA ASP A 124 -3.69 4.43 15.01
C ASP A 124 -5.06 4.43 14.33
N SER A 125 -5.07 4.18 13.03
CA SER A 125 -6.27 4.14 12.21
C SER A 125 -6.43 2.75 11.60
N PRO A 126 -7.28 1.88 12.19
CA PRO A 126 -7.57 0.56 11.65
C PRO A 126 -8.22 0.65 10.27
N TRP A 127 -7.94 -0.33 9.42
CA TRP A 127 -8.49 -0.41 8.07
C TRP A 127 -10.02 -0.28 8.02
N GLN A 128 -10.52 0.48 7.03
CA GLN A 128 -11.94 0.59 6.72
C GLN A 128 -12.18 0.48 5.20
N PRO A 129 -13.22 -0.24 4.75
CA PRO A 129 -13.52 -0.44 3.33
C PRO A 129 -14.23 0.78 2.72
N THR A 130 -13.62 1.97 2.83
CA THR A 130 -14.16 3.18 2.21
C THR A 130 -13.07 3.95 1.48
N GLU A 131 -13.46 4.56 0.37
CA GLU A 131 -12.58 5.45 -0.37
C GLU A 131 -12.22 6.67 0.46
N ALA A 132 -13.17 7.22 1.23
CA ALA A 132 -12.92 8.34 2.14
C ALA A 132 -11.80 8.04 3.15
N HIS A 133 -11.75 6.82 3.69
CA HIS A 133 -10.67 6.39 4.58
C HIS A 133 -9.33 6.25 3.85
N SER A 134 -9.34 5.67 2.65
CA SER A 134 -8.14 5.52 1.81
C SER A 134 -7.53 6.88 1.45
N ARG A 135 -8.38 7.90 1.25
CA ARG A 135 -8.00 9.27 0.87
C ARG A 135 -7.76 10.19 2.07
N ALA A 136 -7.94 9.71 3.31
CA ALA A 136 -7.72 10.52 4.50
C ALA A 136 -6.23 10.90 4.63
N PRO A 137 -5.92 12.09 5.19
CA PRO A 137 -4.55 12.47 5.46
C PRO A 137 -4.01 11.73 6.69
N TYR A 138 -2.80 11.23 6.55
CA TYR A 138 -2.02 10.55 7.57
C TYR A 138 -0.66 11.19 7.73
N PHE A 139 -0.07 11.05 8.90
CA PHE A 139 1.15 11.73 9.27
C PHE A 139 2.22 10.75 9.72
N TYR A 140 3.47 11.04 9.37
CA TYR A 140 4.58 10.26 9.87
C TYR A 140 4.65 10.35 11.39
N ARG A 141 4.71 9.19 12.06
CA ARG A 141 4.76 9.11 13.52
C ARG A 141 6.09 9.53 14.10
#